data_AF-A0A1P8ANN9-F1
#
_entry.id   AF-A0A1P8ANN9-F1
#
_cell.length_a   1.000
_cell.length_b   1.000
_cell.length_c   1.000
_cell.angle_alpha   90.00
_cell.angle_beta   90.00
_cell.angle_gamma   90.00
#
_symmetry.space_group_name_H-M   'P 1'
#
loop_
_entity.id
_entity.type
_entity.pdbx_description
1 polymer ?
#
loop_
_entity_poly.entity_id
_entity_poly.type
_entity_poly.pdbx_seq_one_letter_code
_entity_poly.pdbx_strand_id
1 'polypeptide(L)'
;MRELSELNRDRDGDEEVWVKHYSSKHQILLVGEGDFSFSCSLATCFGSASNIYASSLDSYDDVVRKYKNARSNLETLKRLGAFLLHGVDATTLHFHPDLRYRRFDRVIFNFPHTGFHRKESDPCQIQ
;
A
#
# COMPACT_ATOMS: atom_id res chain seq x y z
N MET A 1 -13.71 21.40 -7.55
CA MET A 1 -14.26 21.14 -6.21
C MET A 1 -13.23 20.33 -5.45
N ARG A 2 -12.57 20.89 -4.43
CA ARG A 2 -11.85 20.07 -3.44
C ARG A 2 -12.87 19.74 -2.36
N GLU A 3 -13.28 18.49 -2.26
CA GLU A 3 -13.98 17.99 -1.08
C GLU A 3 -12.99 18.09 0.09
N LEU A 4 -13.21 19.08 0.95
CA LEU A 4 -12.48 19.24 2.20
C LEU A 4 -12.95 18.11 3.13
N SER A 5 -12.07 17.14 3.34
CA SER A 5 -12.21 16.06 4.32
C SER A 5 -12.60 16.64 5.69
N GLU A 6 -13.59 16.03 6.33
CA GLU A 6 -14.11 16.44 7.63
C GLU A 6 -12.99 16.39 8.70
N LEU A 7 -12.74 17.53 9.34
CA LEU A 7 -11.65 17.75 10.28
C LEU A 7 -12.10 17.37 11.71
N ASN A 8 -11.59 16.27 12.25
CA ASN A 8 -11.75 15.92 13.67
C ASN A 8 -10.41 16.05 14.40
N ARG A 9 -10.41 16.86 15.47
CA ARG A 9 -9.22 17.20 16.27
C ARG A 9 -9.08 16.27 17.46
N ASP A 10 -7.94 15.61 17.59
CA ASP A 10 -7.59 14.75 18.73
C ASP A 10 -6.32 15.19 19.46
N ARG A 11 -6.07 14.54 20.60
CA ARG A 11 -5.22 14.99 21.72
C ARG A 11 -3.70 14.89 21.52
N ASP A 12 -3.22 14.17 20.51
CA ASP A 12 -1.82 14.24 20.08
C ASP A 12 -1.80 15.21 18.90
N GLY A 13 -1.04 16.31 19.00
CA GLY A 13 -1.17 17.53 18.19
C GLY A 13 -1.12 17.43 16.65
N ASP A 14 -1.10 16.23 16.08
CA ASP A 14 -1.25 15.98 14.65
C ASP A 14 -2.74 15.80 14.31
N GLU A 15 -3.29 16.75 13.53
CA GLU A 15 -4.68 16.69 13.06
C GLU A 15 -4.90 15.42 12.20
N GLU A 16 -6.00 14.70 12.45
CA GLU A 16 -6.31 13.48 11.70
C GLU A 16 -6.73 13.83 10.27
N VAL A 17 -6.04 13.23 9.30
CA VAL A 17 -6.31 13.44 7.88
C VAL A 17 -7.08 12.25 7.35
N TRP A 18 -8.26 12.51 6.81
CA TRP A 18 -9.10 11.51 6.16
C TRP A 18 -9.00 11.61 4.63
N VAL A 19 -8.71 10.49 3.98
CA VAL A 19 -8.73 10.33 2.52
C VAL A 19 -9.76 9.24 2.20
N LYS A 20 -10.99 9.66 1.91
CA LYS A 20 -12.14 8.75 1.71
C LYS A 20 -12.33 7.79 2.89
N HIS A 21 -11.82 6.57 2.79
CA HIS A 21 -11.97 5.50 3.79
C HIS A 21 -10.71 5.26 4.62
N TYR A 22 -9.64 6.03 4.37
CA TYR A 22 -8.35 5.90 5.02
C TYR A 22 -8.11 7.11 5.93
N SER A 23 -7.52 6.87 7.09
CA SER A 23 -7.20 7.90 8.08
C SER A 23 -5.72 7.82 8.37
N SER A 24 -5.08 8.96 8.63
CA SER A 24 -3.68 9.04 9.04
C SER A 24 -3.40 8.33 10.37
N LYS A 25 -4.43 8.01 11.17
CA LYS A 25 -4.30 7.23 12.41
C LYS A 25 -4.42 5.72 12.23
N HIS A 26 -4.95 5.25 11.10
CA HIS A 26 -5.03 3.81 10.83
C HIS A 26 -3.63 3.23 10.63
N GLN A 27 -3.36 2.04 11.19
CA GLN A 27 -2.27 1.19 10.74
C GLN A 27 -2.69 0.46 9.46
N ILE A 28 -2.00 0.74 8.35
CA ILE A 28 -2.38 0.28 7.01
C ILE A 28 -1.33 -0.68 6.46
N LEU A 29 -1.77 -1.86 6.03
CA LEU A 29 -0.98 -2.79 5.24
C LEU A 29 -1.48 -2.79 3.78
N LEU A 30 -0.57 -2.50 2.86
CA LEU A 30 -0.78 -2.57 1.41
C LEU A 30 -0.06 -3.81 0.89
N VAL A 31 -0.82 -4.75 0.35
CA VAL A 31 -0.33 -6.05 -0.10
C VAL A 31 -0.31 -6.11 -1.63
N GLY A 32 0.79 -6.60 -2.18
CA GLY A 32 0.91 -6.85 -3.62
C GLY A 32 0.95 -5.57 -4.45
N GLU A 33 1.61 -4.53 -3.94
CA GLU A 33 1.88 -3.33 -4.71
C GLU A 33 2.76 -3.67 -5.93
N GLY A 34 2.39 -3.13 -7.09
CA GLY A 34 3.23 -3.19 -8.29
C GLY A 34 4.30 -2.10 -8.25
N ASP A 35 3.95 -0.90 -8.71
CA ASP A 35 4.87 0.23 -8.78
C ASP A 35 4.84 1.15 -7.55
N PHE A 36 4.11 0.77 -6.49
CA PHE A 36 3.93 1.55 -5.25
C PHE A 36 3.24 2.90 -5.42
N SER A 37 2.61 3.17 -6.57
CA SER A 37 1.94 4.45 -6.84
C SER A 37 0.76 4.72 -5.91
N PHE A 38 -0.04 3.70 -5.57
CA PHE A 38 -1.16 3.83 -4.65
C PHE A 38 -0.68 4.21 -3.25
N SER A 39 0.29 3.47 -2.71
CA SER A 39 0.92 3.79 -1.41
C SER A 39 1.49 5.21 -1.41
N CYS A 40 2.22 5.58 -2.48
CA CYS A 40 2.84 6.89 -2.61
C CYS A 40 1.79 8.03 -2.62
N SER A 41 0.68 7.84 -3.35
CA SER A 41 -0.41 8.80 -3.37
C SER A 41 -1.07 8.94 -2.00
N LEU A 42 -1.34 7.82 -1.32
CA LEU A 42 -1.97 7.83 0.00
C LEU A 42 -1.07 8.54 1.04
N ALA A 43 0.21 8.17 1.07
CA ALA A 43 1.23 8.80 1.93
C ALA A 43 1.35 10.31 1.67
N THR A 44 1.32 10.72 0.40
CA THR A 44 1.38 12.15 0.03
C THR A 44 0.16 12.91 0.52
N CYS A 45 -1.04 12.32 0.46
CA CYS A 45 -2.26 12.93 1.00
C CYS A 45 -2.25 13.03 2.52
N PHE A 46 -1.68 12.06 3.24
CA PHE A 46 -1.50 12.14 4.69
C PHE A 46 -0.36 13.08 5.10
N GLY A 47 0.59 13.38 4.21
CA GLY A 47 1.82 14.11 4.55
C GLY A 47 2.83 13.27 5.36
N SER A 48 2.51 12.00 5.62
CA SER A 48 3.33 11.03 6.34
C SER A 48 2.99 9.63 5.86
N ALA A 49 3.93 8.71 5.99
CA ALA A 49 3.74 7.29 5.72
C ALA A 49 4.13 6.40 6.91
N SER A 50 4.34 6.97 8.10
CA SER A 50 4.76 6.23 9.31
C SER A 50 3.80 5.12 9.73
N ASN A 51 2.54 5.21 9.31
CA ASN A 51 1.47 4.25 9.55
C ASN A 51 1.25 3.25 8.39
N ILE A 52 2.06 3.33 7.33
CA ILE A 52 1.90 2.54 6.10
C ILE A 52 3.00 1.48 5.99
N TYR A 53 2.57 0.24 5.82
CA TYR A 53 3.38 -0.91 5.44
C TYR A 53 3.03 -1.26 3.99
N ALA A 54 3.91 -0.94 3.05
CA ALA A 54 3.70 -1.25 1.65
C ALA A 54 4.56 -2.44 1.24
N SER A 55 3.94 -3.47 0.67
CA SER A 55 4.61 -4.71 0.30
C SER A 55 4.42 -5.10 -1.15
N SER A 56 5.47 -5.68 -1.75
CA SER A 56 5.43 -6.31 -3.07
C SER A 56 5.83 -7.77 -3.00
N LEU A 57 5.25 -8.59 -3.88
CA LEU A 57 5.70 -9.98 -4.10
C LEU A 57 7.09 -10.01 -4.75
N ASP A 58 7.33 -9.11 -5.70
CA ASP A 58 8.61 -8.98 -6.38
C ASP A 58 9.71 -8.43 -5.45
N SER A 59 10.96 -8.79 -5.75
CA SER A 59 12.13 -8.19 -5.10
C SER A 59 12.26 -6.70 -5.45
N TYR A 60 13.01 -5.94 -4.66
CA TYR A 60 13.27 -4.52 -4.93
C TYR A 60 13.81 -4.28 -6.36
N ASP A 61 14.79 -5.07 -6.78
CA ASP A 61 15.41 -4.94 -8.11
C ASP A 61 14.43 -5.27 -9.23
N ASP A 62 13.55 -6.24 -9.03
CA ASP A 62 12.51 -6.61 -10.00
C ASP A 62 11.46 -5.51 -10.11
N VAL A 63 11.01 -4.95 -8.99
CA VAL A 63 10.06 -3.83 -8.95
C VAL A 63 10.62 -2.62 -9.73
N VAL A 64 11.85 -2.21 -9.43
CA VAL A 64 12.50 -1.07 -10.09
C VAL A 64 12.74 -1.31 -11.58
N ARG A 65 13.00 -2.56 -11.97
CA ARG A 65 13.20 -2.94 -13.38
C ARG A 65 11.89 -3.03 -14.16
N LYS A 66 10.82 -3.53 -13.55
CA LYS A 66 9.50 -3.72 -14.20
C LYS A 66 8.75 -2.39 -14.37
N TYR A 67 8.85 -1.48 -13.40
CA TYR A 67 8.04 -0.27 -13.35
C TYR A 67 8.89 0.99 -13.37
N LYS A 68 8.76 1.79 -14.44
CA LYS A 68 9.52 3.03 -14.66
C LYS A 68 9.46 4.01 -13.48
N ASN A 69 8.31 4.10 -12.80
CA ASN A 69 8.08 5.04 -11.70
C ASN A 69 8.31 4.44 -10.31
N ALA A 70 8.60 3.14 -10.20
CA ALA A 70 8.71 2.50 -8.90
C ALA A 70 9.81 3.12 -8.05
N ARG A 71 10.97 3.42 -8.64
CA ARG A 71 12.09 4.03 -7.91
C ARG A 71 11.69 5.36 -7.26
N SER A 72 11.05 6.27 -7.99
CA SER A 72 10.62 7.56 -7.44
C SER A 72 9.54 7.42 -6.38
N ASN A 73 8.64 6.44 -6.54
CA ASN A 73 7.59 6.15 -5.56
C ASN A 73 8.21 5.60 -4.25
N LEU A 74 9.12 4.63 -4.36
CA LEU A 74 9.84 4.05 -3.22
C LEU A 74 10.71 5.09 -2.50
N GLU A 75 11.41 5.96 -3.23
CA GLU A 75 12.19 7.06 -2.64
C GLU A 75 11.29 8.05 -1.87
N THR A 76 10.13 8.38 -2.43
CA THR A 76 9.15 9.26 -1.78
C THR A 76 8.56 8.61 -0.53
N LEU A 77 8.17 7.33 -0.60
CA LEU A 77 7.66 6.57 0.54
C LEU A 77 8.69 6.45 1.65
N LYS A 78 9.94 6.14 1.31
CA LYS A 78 11.04 6.08 2.27
C LYS A 78 11.27 7.43 2.95
N ARG A 79 11.23 8.53 2.19
CA ARG A 79 11.34 9.89 2.74
C ARG A 79 10.18 10.23 3.69
N LEU A 80 8.98 9.74 3.42
CA LEU A 80 7.79 9.93 4.25
C LEU A 80 7.70 8.95 5.44
N GLY A 81 8.66 8.02 5.58
CA GLY A 81 8.74 7.10 6.72
C GLY A 81 7.94 5.80 6.57
N ALA A 82 7.62 5.38 5.34
CA ALA A 82 6.93 4.12 5.09
C ALA A 82 7.79 2.90 5.41
N PHE A 83 7.15 1.81 5.84
CA PHE A 83 7.77 0.50 5.92
C PHE A 83 7.63 -0.21 4.57
N LEU A 84 8.74 -0.35 3.85
CA LEU A 84 8.79 -0.99 2.53
C LEU A 84 9.26 -2.43 2.66
N LEU A 85 8.40 -3.38 2.28
CA LEU A 85 8.68 -4.82 2.34
C LEU A 85 8.67 -5.40 0.91
N HIS A 86 9.66 -6.23 0.59
CA HIS A 86 9.77 -6.87 -0.72
C HIS A 86 9.89 -8.38 -0.56
N GLY A 87 9.47 -9.15 -1.57
CA GLY A 87 9.44 -10.60 -1.46
C GLY A 87 8.33 -11.13 -0.54
N VAL A 88 7.27 -10.35 -0.31
CA VAL A 88 6.18 -10.73 0.59
C VAL A 88 5.15 -11.53 -0.17
N ASP A 89 5.06 -12.82 0.16
CA ASP A 89 3.99 -13.69 -0.31
C ASP A 89 2.75 -13.56 0.58
N ALA A 90 1.67 -13.04 0.00
CA ALA A 90 0.39 -12.84 0.68
C ALA A 90 -0.22 -14.13 1.23
N THR A 91 0.10 -15.30 0.66
CA THR A 91 -0.41 -16.60 1.11
C THR A 91 0.26 -17.08 2.40
N THR A 92 1.45 -16.56 2.72
CA THR A 92 2.24 -16.94 3.89
C THR A 92 2.45 -15.77 4.87
N LEU A 93 1.59 -14.75 4.78
CA LEU A 93 1.70 -13.50 5.55
C LEU A 93 1.79 -13.71 7.07
N HIS A 94 1.12 -14.74 7.59
CA HIS A 94 1.12 -15.11 9.01
C HIS A 94 2.44 -15.70 9.51
N PHE A 95 3.35 -16.08 8.61
CA PHE A 95 4.71 -16.48 8.94
C PHE A 95 5.71 -15.31 8.83
N HIS A 96 5.35 -14.21 8.16
CA HIS A 96 6.27 -13.10 7.93
C HIS A 96 6.67 -12.43 9.26
N PRO A 97 7.96 -12.36 9.62
CA PRO A 97 8.42 -11.88 10.93
C PRO A 97 7.87 -10.50 11.33
N ASP A 98 7.83 -9.56 10.39
CA ASP A 98 7.38 -8.18 10.66
C ASP A 98 5.85 -8.02 10.70
N LEU A 99 5.09 -8.97 10.14
CA LEU A 99 3.64 -8.86 9.97
C LEU A 99 2.87 -9.79 10.91
N ARG A 100 3.44 -10.95 11.28
CA ARG A 100 2.75 -12.01 12.04
C ARG A 100 2.16 -11.59 13.39
N TYR A 101 2.75 -10.57 14.02
CA TYR A 101 2.32 -10.08 15.34
C TYR A 101 1.79 -8.65 15.31
N ARG A 102 1.63 -8.05 14.12
CA ARG A 102 1.05 -6.72 13.98
C ARG A 102 -0.45 -6.81 13.71
N ARG A 103 -1.18 -5.81 14.20
CA ARG A 103 -2.59 -5.60 13.88
C ARG A 103 -2.68 -4.39 12.96
N PHE A 104 -3.51 -4.50 11.93
CA PHE A 104 -3.77 -3.44 10.98
C PHE A 104 -5.26 -3.08 11.03
N ASP A 105 -5.57 -1.79 10.98
CA ASP A 105 -6.94 -1.31 10.86
C ASP A 105 -7.47 -1.49 9.44
N ARG A 106 -6.56 -1.40 8.45
CA ARG A 106 -6.86 -1.59 7.02
C ARG A 106 -5.81 -2.48 6.38
N VAL A 107 -6.26 -3.56 5.74
CA VAL A 107 -5.45 -4.36 4.82
C VAL A 107 -6.01 -4.16 3.42
N ILE A 108 -5.18 -3.66 2.51
CA ILE A 108 -5.56 -3.26 1.17
C ILE A 108 -4.84 -4.19 0.19
N PHE A 109 -5.59 -4.95 -0.59
CA PHE A 109 -5.08 -5.77 -1.67
C PHE A 109 -5.85 -5.42 -2.94
N ASN A 110 -5.34 -4.44 -3.71
CA ASN A 110 -6.09 -3.83 -4.81
C ASN A 110 -6.32 -4.79 -5.98
N PHE A 111 -5.37 -5.69 -6.24
CA PHE A 111 -5.39 -6.58 -7.39
C PHE A 111 -5.01 -8.02 -6.98
N PRO A 112 -5.89 -8.72 -6.25
CA PRO A 112 -5.66 -10.13 -6.00
C PRO A 112 -5.64 -10.87 -7.34
N HIS A 113 -4.56 -11.59 -7.61
CA HIS A 113 -4.51 -12.43 -8.79
C HIS A 113 -5.61 -13.50 -8.66
N THR A 114 -6.56 -13.52 -9.59
CA THR A 114 -7.80 -14.32 -9.53
C THR A 114 -7.59 -15.82 -9.73
N GLY A 115 -6.34 -16.30 -9.67
CA GLY A 115 -5.98 -17.70 -9.85
C GLY A 115 -6.03 -18.19 -11.31
N PHE A 116 -6.37 -17.34 -12.26
CA PHE A 116 -6.41 -17.75 -13.67
C PHE A 116 -5.02 -17.74 -14.29
N HIS A 117 -4.63 -18.84 -14.91
CA HIS A 117 -3.36 -18.95 -15.64
C HIS A 117 -3.41 -18.37 -17.06
N ARG A 118 -4.58 -17.88 -17.49
CA ARG A 118 -4.78 -17.36 -18.84
C ARG A 118 -4.58 -15.85 -18.86
N LYS A 119 -4.28 -15.31 -20.05
CA LYS A 119 -4.22 -13.85 -20.23
C LYS A 119 -5.61 -13.28 -19.96
N GLU A 120 -5.69 -12.10 -19.34
CA GLU A 120 -6.96 -11.39 -19.12
C GLU A 120 -7.74 -11.17 -20.44
N SER A 121 -7.02 -11.03 -21.55
CA SER A 121 -7.59 -10.95 -22.90
C SER A 121 -8.14 -12.28 -23.45
N ASP A 122 -8.03 -13.39 -22.72
CA ASP A 122 -8.55 -14.67 -23.15
C ASP A 122 -10.09 -14.63 -23.04
N PRO A 123 -10.83 -14.78 -24.14
CA PRO A 123 -12.30 -14.73 -24.11
C PRO A 123 -12.94 -15.77 -23.20
N CYS A 124 -12.21 -16.82 -22.77
CA CYS A 124 -12.70 -17.76 -21.76
C CYS A 124 -12.73 -17.21 -20.33
N GLN A 125 -12.28 -15.97 -20.08
CA GLN A 125 -12.27 -15.34 -18.75
C GLN A 125 -13.62 -14.71 -18.35
N ILE A 126 -14.48 -14.38 -19.32
CA ILE A 126 -15.79 -13.76 -19.09
C ILE A 126 -16.84 -14.71 -19.65
N GLN A 127 -17.46 -15.52 -18.78
CA GLN A 127 -18.66 -16.29 -19.11
C GLN A 127 -19.87 -15.67 -18.43
#